data_AF-A0A438GQM9-F1
#
_entry.id   AF-A0A438GQM9-F1
#
_cell.length_a   1.000
_cell.length_b   1.000
_cell.length_c   1.000
_cell.angle_alpha   90.00
_cell.angle_beta   90.00
_cell.angle_gamma   90.00
#
_symmetry.space_group_name_H-M   'P 1'
#
loop_
_entity.id
_entity.type
_entity.pdbx_description
1 polymer ?
#
loop_
_entity_poly.entity_id
_entity_poly.type
_entity_poly.pdbx_seq_one_letter_code
_entity_poly.pdbx_strand_id
1 'polypeptide(L)' 'MGFFKEFFECSSFARSLNATFLILIPKKGGVEDLKDFRPIGLIGGLYKLLAKVLANRLKHSFKAHQGAKYS' A
#
# COMPACT_ATOMS: atom_id res chain seq x y z
N MET A 1 -10.92 -2.51 6.92
CA MET A 1 -11.11 -3.60 5.93
C MET A 1 -11.41 -3.11 4.51
N GLY A 2 -11.93 -1.89 4.28
CA GLY A 2 -12.33 -1.43 2.94
C GLY A 2 -11.21 -1.34 1.90
N PHE A 3 -10.03 -0.85 2.27
CA PHE A 3 -8.89 -0.63 1.36
C PHE A 3 -8.50 -1.85 0.50
N PHE A 4 -8.30 -3.02 1.13
CA PHE A 4 -7.92 -4.24 0.40
C PHE A 4 -9.07 -4.77 -0.45
N LYS A 5 -10.32 -4.58 0.00
CA LYS A 5 -11.52 -5.02 -0.73
C LYS A 5 -11.68 -4.21 -2.02
N GLU A 6 -11.58 -2.89 -1.94
CA GLU A 6 -11.66 -1.98 -3.09
C GLU A 6 -10.56 -2.26 -4.12
N PHE A 7 -9.32 -2.50 -3.66
CA PHE A 7 -8.22 -2.90 -4.53
C PHE A 7 -8.47 -4.24 -5.21
N PHE A 8 -9.00 -5.24 -4.48
CA PHE A 8 -9.30 -6.56 -5.05
C PHE A 8 -10.48 -6.53 -6.04
N GLU A 9 -11.47 -5.67 -5.83
CA GLU A 9 -12.67 -5.59 -6.66
C GLU A 9 -12.46 -4.69 -7.90
N CYS A 10 -11.77 -3.55 -7.75
CA CYS A 10 -11.63 -2.54 -8.81
C CYS A 10 -10.25 -2.48 -9.44
N SER A 11 -9.27 -3.28 -8.98
CA SER A 11 -7.85 -3.23 -9.40
C SER A 11 -7.24 -1.81 -9.39
N SER A 12 -7.85 -0.90 -8.63
CA SER A 12 -7.52 0.52 -8.60
C SER A 12 -7.70 1.07 -7.20
N PHE A 13 -6.93 2.11 -6.89
CA PHE A 13 -7.03 2.80 -5.61
C PHE A 13 -8.09 3.89 -5.69
N ALA A 14 -8.83 4.11 -4.60
CA ALA A 14 -9.72 5.24 -4.47
C ALA A 14 -8.98 6.55 -4.84
N ARG A 15 -9.64 7.45 -5.57
CA ARG A 15 -9.02 8.71 -6.05
C ARG A 15 -8.46 9.56 -4.89
N SER A 16 -9.01 9.43 -3.69
CA SER A 16 -8.50 10.03 -2.45
C SER A 16 -7.10 9.53 -2.06
N LEU A 17 -6.78 8.26 -2.30
CA LEU A 17 -5.45 7.70 -2.09
C LEU A 17 -4.44 8.24 -3.11
N ASN A 18 -4.86 8.58 -4.33
CA ASN A 18 -4.00 9.28 -5.29
C ASN A 18 -3.55 10.66 -4.81
N ALA A 19 -4.41 11.39 -4.11
CA ALA A 19 -4.04 12.64 -3.46
C ALA A 19 -3.12 12.41 -2.23
N THR A 20 -3.36 11.34 -1.45
CA THR A 20 -2.49 10.97 -0.32
C THR A 20 -1.15 10.34 -0.76
N PHE A 21 -1.05 9.82 -2.00
CA PHE A 21 0.21 9.26 -2.51
C PHE A 21 1.32 10.29 -2.60
N LEU A 22 0.99 11.58 -2.66
CA LEU A 22 1.91 12.71 -2.57
C LEU A 22 1.67 13.42 -1.24
N ILE A 23 2.29 12.95 -0.16
CA ILE A 23 2.31 13.73 1.08
C ILE A 23 3.34 14.84 0.93
N LEU A 24 2.88 16.08 1.07
CA LEU A 24 3.72 17.27 1.06
C LEU A 24 4.23 17.53 2.48
N ILE A 25 5.51 17.29 2.73
CA ILE A 25 6.15 17.65 4.02
C ILE A 25 6.73 19.06 3.91
N PRO A 26 6.33 20.01 4.76
CA PRO A 26 6.89 21.37 4.76
C PRO A 26 8.38 21.33 5.10
N LYS A 27 9.23 22.01 4.32
CA LYS A 27 10.68 22.06 4.57
C LYS A 27 11.04 22.95 5.77
N LYS A 28 10.20 23.93 6.12
CA LYS A 28 10.38 24.92 7.21
C LYS A 28 9.01 25.34 7.76
N GLY A 29 8.95 26.00 8.91
CA GLY A 29 7.70 26.60 9.44
C GLY A 29 7.33 27.89 8.70
N GLY A 30 6.03 28.12 8.47
CA GLY A 30 5.52 29.31 7.76
C GLY A 30 5.58 29.20 6.24
N VAL A 31 5.00 28.13 5.68
CA VAL A 31 5.08 27.83 4.24
C VAL A 31 3.92 28.47 3.50
N GLU A 32 4.21 29.41 2.60
CA GLU A 32 3.21 30.10 1.77
C GLU A 32 3.13 29.53 0.34
N ASP A 33 4.19 28.83 -0.13
CA ASP A 33 4.31 28.39 -1.52
C ASP A 33 4.49 26.87 -1.66
N LEU A 34 3.86 26.28 -2.69
CA LEU A 34 3.85 24.82 -2.95
C LEU A 34 5.25 24.24 -3.21
N LYS A 35 6.20 25.08 -3.62
CA LYS A 35 7.61 24.72 -3.91
C LYS A 35 8.43 24.37 -2.65
N ASP A 36 7.97 24.82 -1.49
CA ASP A 36 8.62 24.60 -0.20
C ASP A 36 8.19 23.30 0.48
N PHE A 37 7.32 22.54 -0.17
CA PHE A 37 7.00 21.19 0.25
C PHE A 37 7.91 20.17 -0.44
N ARG A 38 8.23 19.10 0.29
CA ARG A 38 8.89 17.92 -0.25
C ARG A 38 7.82 16.85 -0.50
N PRO A 39 7.55 16.44 -1.74
CA PRO A 39 6.63 15.35 -2.00
C PRO A 39 7.25 14.03 -1.55
N ILE A 40 6.56 13.32 -0.67
CA ILE A 40 6.84 11.93 -0.33
C ILE A 40 5.82 11.04 -1.04
N GLY A 41 6.35 10.14 -1.87
CA GLY A 41 5.58 9.11 -2.56
C GLY A 41 5.22 7.96 -1.61
N LEU A 42 3.99 7.92 -1.09
CA LEU A 42 3.51 6.77 -0.28
C LEU A 42 3.19 5.53 -1.12
N ILE A 43 3.12 5.68 -2.45
CA ILE A 43 2.73 4.62 -3.38
C ILE A 43 3.65 3.40 -3.29
N GLY A 44 4.96 3.62 -3.16
CA GLY A 44 5.94 2.53 -3.02
C GLY A 44 5.77 1.75 -1.72
N GLY A 45 5.42 2.41 -0.62
CA GLY A 45 5.13 1.77 0.66
C GLY A 45 3.87 0.90 0.60
N LEU A 46 2.84 1.38 -0.08
CA LEU A 46 1.59 0.65 -0.26
C LEU A 46 1.76 -0.60 -1.12
N TYR A 47 2.46 -0.50 -2.24
CA TYR A 47 2.79 -1.67 -3.07
C TYR A 47 3.62 -2.70 -2.30
N LYS A 48 4.55 -2.25 -1.45
CA LYS A 48 5.33 -3.14 -0.58
C LYS A 48 4.45 -3.86 0.44
N LEU A 49 3.46 -3.19 1.01
CA LEU A 49 2.49 -3.80 1.93
C LEU A 49 1.64 -4.86 1.22
N LEU A 50 1.07 -4.53 0.06
CA LEU A 50 0.28 -5.45 -0.75
C LEU A 50 1.08 -6.70 -1.13
N ALA A 51 2.31 -6.51 -1.61
CA ALA A 51 3.21 -7.61 -1.96
C ALA A 51 3.48 -8.52 -0.75
N LYS A 52 3.67 -7.96 0.44
CA LYS A 52 3.92 -8.73 1.67
C LYS A 52 2.70 -9.53 2.11
N VAL A 53 1.50 -8.95 2.02
CA VAL A 53 0.24 -9.66 2.32
C VAL A 53 0.02 -10.80 1.33
N LEU A 54 0.23 -10.55 0.03
CA LEU A 54 0.11 -11.58 -1.01
C LEU A 54 1.12 -12.72 -0.82
N ALA A 55 2.39 -12.39 -0.58
CA ALA A 55 3.43 -13.39 -0.31
C ALA A 55 3.11 -14.24 0.92
N ASN A 56 2.60 -13.63 2.00
CA ASN A 56 2.19 -14.36 3.19
C ASN A 56 1.00 -15.30 2.94
N ARG A 57 0.01 -14.87 2.15
CA ARG A 57 -1.15 -15.72 1.77
C ARG A 57 -0.74 -16.90 0.89
N LEU A 58 0.15 -16.67 -0.07
CA LEU A 58 0.72 -17.74 -0.89
C LEU A 58 1.50 -18.73 -0.04
N LYS A 59 2.39 -18.25 0.83
CA LYS A 59 3.15 -19.09 1.75
C LYS A 59 2.24 -19.95 2.66
N HIS A 60 1.14 -19.38 3.14
CA HIS A 60 0.14 -20.13 3.93
C HIS A 60 -0.54 -21.23 3.10
N SER A 61 -0.92 -20.92 1.86
CA SER A 61 -1.54 -21.89 0.94
C SER A 61 -0.58 -23.04 0.61
N PHE A 62 0.70 -22.73 0.38
CA PHE A 62 1.74 -23.75 0.15
C PHE A 62 1.99 -24.62 1.40
N LYS A 63 2.02 -24.02 2.60
CA LYS A 63 2.18 -24.77 3.86
C LYS A 63 0.98 -25.69 4.16
N ALA A 64 -0.23 -25.21 3.92
CA ALA A 64 -1.45 -26.00 4.10
C ALA A 64 -1.47 -27.23 3.17
N HIS A 65 -0.97 -27.10 1.94
CA HIS A 65 -0.90 -28.21 0.98
C HIS A 65 0.20 -29.24 1.32
N GLN A 66 1.31 -28.84 1.94
CA GLN A 66 2.34 -29.77 2.40
C GLN A 66 1.92 -30.54 3.66
N GLY A 67 1.18 -29.91 4.58
CA GLY A 67 0.65 -30.60 5.77
C GLY A 67 -0.40 -31.66 5.45
N ALA A 68 -1.18 -31.49 4.38
CA ALA A 68 -2.19 -32.46 3.93
C ALA A 68 -1.61 -33.65 3.16
N LYS A 69 -0.32 -33.63 2.78
CA LYS A 69 0.36 -34.73 2.06
C LYS A 69 1.15 -35.69 2.98
N TYR A 70 1.22 -35.40 4.27
CA TYR A 70 1.97 -36.20 5.26
C TYR A 70 1.15 -36.50 6.54
N SER A 71 -0.19 -36.41 6.46
CA SER A 71 -1.14 -36.91 7.46
C SER A 71 -2.03 -37.96 6.83
#